data_AF-A0A8K0XJD9-F1
#
_entry.id   AF-A0A8K0XJD9-F1
#
_cell.length_a   1.000
_cell.length_b   1.000
_cell.length_c   1.000
_cell.angle_alpha   90.00
_cell.angle_beta   90.00
_cell.angle_gamma   90.00
#
_symmetry.space_group_name_H-M   'P 1'
#
loop_
_entity.id
_entity.type
_entity.pdbx_description
1 polymer ?
#
loop_
_entity_poly.entity_id
_entity_poly.type
_entity_poly.pdbx_seq_one_letter_code
_entity_poly.pdbx_strand_id
1 'polypeptide(L)'
;MPETPCAFLELDPEGPTTGTDGCGSLLVDADAPFNRDSADVILRTSDNVDFRFYKLLLSLASPFFANMFSLPQPGPLDNDADQTKYGLPIIPVSEKSIVLTKLLSFCSPVYDTDVPALENLDIVMSVLDAADKYDMKRVGKFIVKMITAPRFLEKEPLRVFAIACRYRAEAETVMAARYMLRFAIWEPAYVAELDFISGSDYQRLVKYHARCGQAMTQLIRLWSTFPLPPLDCKFCRKKGLSRLSLKDYQDNVIDALRIRPCVDTLLNQEWIDSMVRKAGSCLSCRDRAPSRLAEYAKDLATPVDEIISEIRLEVKFY
;
A
#
# COMPACT_ATOMS: atom_id res chain seq x y z
N MET A 1 11.12 -56.06 -19.88
CA MET A 1 10.23 -57.21 -20.13
C MET A 1 10.25 -58.09 -18.89
N PRO A 2 9.13 -58.66 -18.44
CA PRO A 2 7.78 -58.64 -19.03
C PRO A 2 6.90 -57.57 -18.34
N GLU A 3 6.03 -56.83 -19.04
CA GLU A 3 4.77 -57.21 -19.71
C GLU A 3 3.57 -57.34 -18.75
N THR A 4 2.75 -56.27 -18.75
CA THR A 4 1.29 -56.16 -19.03
C THR A 4 0.45 -57.45 -19.17
N PRO A 5 -0.89 -57.39 -19.34
CA PRO A 5 -1.97 -56.69 -18.62
C PRO A 5 -3.12 -57.69 -18.28
N CYS A 6 -4.19 -57.24 -17.60
CA CYS A 6 -5.51 -57.85 -17.82
C CYS A 6 -6.54 -56.73 -18.01
N ALA A 7 -7.05 -56.68 -19.24
CA ALA A 7 -8.16 -55.86 -19.68
C ALA A 7 -9.50 -56.63 -19.52
N PHE A 8 -10.59 -55.95 -19.91
CA PHE A 8 -11.93 -56.45 -20.25
C PHE A 8 -12.89 -56.63 -19.05
N LEU A 9 -14.09 -56.01 -18.98
CA LEU A 9 -15.06 -55.65 -20.03
C LEU A 9 -15.92 -54.42 -19.68
N GLU A 10 -16.35 -53.75 -20.75
CA GLU A 10 -17.41 -52.75 -20.87
C GLU A 10 -18.76 -53.21 -20.29
N LEU A 11 -19.60 -52.24 -19.91
CA LEU A 11 -21.06 -52.21 -20.13
C LEU A 11 -21.59 -50.81 -19.74
N ASP A 12 -21.84 -49.95 -20.75
CA ASP A 12 -22.83 -48.87 -20.67
C ASP A 12 -24.25 -49.47 -20.81
N PRO A 13 -25.29 -48.88 -20.19
CA PRO A 13 -26.09 -47.89 -20.92
C PRO A 13 -26.72 -46.73 -20.10
N GLU A 14 -26.77 -45.56 -20.75
CA GLU A 14 -27.79 -44.49 -20.75
C GLU A 14 -28.40 -43.88 -19.45
N GLY A 15 -28.02 -42.62 -19.20
CA GLY A 15 -28.91 -41.48 -18.82
C GLY A 15 -29.22 -41.25 -17.32
N PRO A 16 -29.59 -40.03 -16.87
CA PRO A 16 -29.85 -38.80 -17.63
C PRO A 16 -28.86 -37.64 -17.31
N THR A 17 -28.81 -36.73 -18.27
CA THR A 17 -28.29 -35.37 -18.17
C THR A 17 -28.74 -34.64 -16.90
N THR A 18 -27.80 -34.34 -16.01
CA THR A 18 -27.87 -33.22 -15.07
C THR A 18 -26.81 -32.22 -15.55
N GLY A 19 -27.20 -31.19 -16.27
CA GLY A 19 -27.69 -30.01 -15.58
C GLY A 19 -26.46 -29.25 -15.10
N THR A 20 -25.88 -28.47 -16.01
CA THR A 20 -24.91 -27.44 -15.69
C THR A 20 -25.54 -26.52 -14.66
N ASP A 21 -25.20 -26.71 -13.39
CA ASP A 21 -25.38 -25.72 -12.33
C ASP A 21 -24.41 -24.56 -12.60
N GLY A 22 -24.77 -23.76 -13.60
CA GLY A 22 -24.34 -22.38 -13.65
C GLY A 22 -24.94 -21.71 -12.43
N CYS A 23 -24.14 -21.56 -11.37
CA CYS A 23 -24.43 -20.62 -10.29
C CYS A 23 -24.40 -19.21 -10.89
N GLY A 24 -25.48 -18.85 -11.61
CA GLY A 24 -25.71 -17.51 -12.08
C GLY A 24 -25.89 -16.64 -10.85
N SER A 25 -24.90 -15.79 -10.57
CA SER A 25 -25.00 -14.76 -9.54
C SER A 25 -26.32 -14.01 -9.75
N LEU A 26 -27.21 -14.08 -8.75
CA LEU A 26 -28.50 -13.40 -8.77
C LEU A 26 -28.28 -11.91 -9.01
N LEU A 27 -29.11 -11.34 -9.87
CA LEU A 27 -29.06 -9.92 -10.21
C LEU A 27 -29.70 -9.11 -9.08
N VAL A 28 -28.96 -8.15 -8.50
CA VAL A 28 -29.37 -7.41 -7.29
C VAL A 28 -29.22 -5.90 -7.52
N ASP A 29 -30.15 -5.10 -7.00
CA ASP A 29 -30.01 -3.63 -6.98
C ASP A 29 -29.07 -3.22 -5.84
N ALA A 30 -28.16 -2.28 -6.08
CA ALA A 30 -27.26 -1.76 -5.05
C ALA A 30 -28.05 -1.08 -3.89
N ASP A 31 -27.45 -1.02 -2.70
CA ASP A 31 -28.04 -0.31 -1.56
C ASP A 31 -27.95 1.22 -1.71
N ALA A 32 -28.56 1.93 -0.77
CA ALA A 32 -28.40 3.38 -0.66
C ALA A 32 -26.90 3.76 -0.53
N PRO A 33 -26.44 4.83 -1.20
CA PRO A 33 -27.24 5.83 -1.91
C PRO A 33 -27.48 5.54 -3.40
N PHE A 34 -27.11 4.36 -3.91
CA PHE A 34 -27.11 4.02 -5.34
C PHE A 34 -28.40 3.34 -5.83
N ASN A 35 -29.52 3.56 -5.14
CA ASN A 35 -30.84 3.00 -5.44
C ASN A 35 -31.94 4.05 -5.66
N ARG A 36 -31.57 5.32 -5.88
CA ARG A 36 -32.56 6.41 -6.00
C ARG A 36 -33.38 6.30 -7.29
N ASP A 37 -34.69 6.51 -7.18
CA ASP A 37 -35.62 6.50 -8.32
C ASP A 37 -35.42 7.67 -9.29
N SER A 38 -34.82 8.77 -8.83
CA SER A 38 -34.51 9.94 -9.67
C SER A 38 -33.32 9.76 -10.63
N ALA A 39 -32.63 8.62 -10.56
CA ALA A 39 -31.50 8.31 -11.43
C ALA A 39 -31.93 8.14 -12.89
N ASP A 40 -31.03 8.40 -13.84
CA ASP A 40 -31.30 8.36 -15.28
C ASP A 40 -30.47 7.31 -16.03
N VAL A 41 -29.70 6.50 -15.30
CA VAL A 41 -28.87 5.42 -15.83
C VAL A 41 -28.61 4.33 -14.79
N ILE A 42 -28.43 3.09 -15.26
CA ILE A 42 -28.00 1.94 -14.46
C ILE A 42 -26.62 1.49 -14.92
N LEU A 43 -25.67 1.38 -13.99
CA LEU A 43 -24.37 0.74 -14.21
C LEU A 43 -24.44 -0.69 -13.63
N ARG A 44 -24.29 -1.70 -14.48
CA ARG A 44 -24.31 -3.11 -14.08
C ARG A 44 -22.91 -3.65 -13.93
N THR A 45 -22.56 -4.06 -12.73
CA THR A 45 -21.24 -4.59 -12.38
C THR A 45 -21.05 -6.05 -12.81
N SER A 46 -19.80 -6.50 -12.85
CA SER A 46 -19.46 -7.87 -13.29
C SER A 46 -19.91 -8.96 -12.33
N ASP A 47 -20.21 -8.59 -11.08
CA ASP A 47 -20.84 -9.43 -10.05
C ASP A 47 -22.37 -9.21 -9.96
N ASN A 48 -22.98 -8.72 -11.05
CA ASN A 48 -24.44 -8.59 -11.25
C ASN A 48 -25.16 -7.66 -10.27
N VAL A 49 -24.49 -6.61 -9.79
CA VAL A 49 -25.11 -5.54 -8.99
C VAL A 49 -25.40 -4.32 -9.86
N ASP A 50 -26.66 -3.86 -9.83
CA ASP A 50 -27.16 -2.71 -10.58
C ASP A 50 -27.10 -1.42 -9.73
N PHE A 51 -26.28 -0.46 -10.14
CA PHE A 51 -26.13 0.85 -9.50
C PHE A 51 -26.92 1.90 -10.27
N ARG A 52 -27.89 2.54 -9.61
CA ARG A 52 -28.62 3.68 -10.17
C ARG A 52 -27.82 4.97 -9.93
N PHE A 53 -27.55 5.72 -11.00
CA PHE A 53 -26.74 6.94 -10.93
C PHE A 53 -27.20 8.02 -11.92
N TYR A 54 -26.46 9.13 -11.99
CA TYR A 54 -26.79 10.28 -12.82
C TYR A 54 -25.78 10.47 -13.95
N LYS A 55 -26.24 10.49 -15.20
CA LYS A 55 -25.42 10.74 -16.40
C LYS A 55 -24.67 12.06 -16.29
N LEU A 56 -25.32 13.12 -15.79
CA LEU A 56 -24.69 14.42 -15.59
C LEU A 56 -23.46 14.33 -14.68
N LEU A 57 -23.57 13.65 -13.54
CA LEU A 57 -22.46 13.53 -12.59
C LEU A 57 -21.31 12.71 -13.16
N LEU A 58 -21.63 11.61 -13.86
CA LEU A 58 -20.62 10.81 -14.57
C LEU A 58 -19.92 11.64 -15.65
N SER A 59 -20.66 12.38 -16.47
CA SER A 59 -20.10 13.26 -17.51
C SER A 59 -19.18 14.34 -16.95
N LEU A 60 -19.52 14.92 -15.79
CA LEU A 60 -18.68 15.93 -15.14
C LEU A 60 -17.40 15.33 -14.53
N ALA A 61 -17.47 14.09 -14.07
CA ALA A 61 -16.33 13.39 -13.46
C ALA A 61 -15.43 12.68 -14.49
N SER A 62 -15.98 12.27 -15.63
CA SER A 62 -15.37 11.37 -16.60
C SER A 62 -15.63 11.83 -18.04
N PRO A 63 -14.57 12.25 -18.75
CA PRO A 63 -14.64 12.50 -20.20
C PRO A 63 -15.07 11.26 -21.00
N PHE A 64 -14.70 10.06 -20.54
CA PHE A 64 -15.15 8.80 -21.15
C PHE A 64 -16.69 8.72 -21.18
N PHE A 65 -17.32 8.90 -20.02
CA PHE A 65 -18.79 8.84 -19.93
C PHE A 65 -19.45 10.01 -20.66
N ALA A 66 -18.89 11.23 -20.58
CA ALA A 66 -19.38 12.37 -21.34
C ALA A 66 -19.43 12.08 -22.85
N ASN A 67 -18.35 11.52 -23.39
CA ASN A 67 -18.29 11.13 -24.80
C ASN A 67 -19.28 10.01 -25.11
N MET A 68 -19.34 8.96 -24.29
CA MET A 68 -20.24 7.83 -24.50
C MET A 68 -21.71 8.26 -24.54
N PHE A 69 -22.14 9.15 -23.64
CA PHE A 69 -23.51 9.67 -23.62
C PHE A 69 -23.81 10.65 -24.77
N SER A 70 -22.79 11.22 -25.39
CA SER A 70 -22.97 12.12 -26.56
C SER A 70 -23.21 11.36 -27.87
N LEU A 71 -22.93 10.05 -27.91
CA LEU A 71 -23.10 9.24 -29.10
C LEU A 71 -24.58 8.96 -29.39
N PRO A 72 -24.99 8.89 -30.68
CA PRO A 72 -26.32 8.47 -31.06
C PRO A 72 -26.64 7.09 -30.49
N GLN A 73 -27.74 6.97 -29.74
CA GLN A 73 -28.22 5.69 -29.25
C GLN A 73 -29.04 5.00 -30.35
N PRO A 74 -28.95 3.66 -30.49
CA PRO A 74 -29.81 2.91 -31.40
C PRO A 74 -31.29 3.17 -31.08
N GLY A 75 -32.12 3.18 -32.11
CA GLY A 75 -33.52 3.60 -32.01
C GLY A 75 -34.38 2.61 -31.20
N PRO A 76 -35.62 3.01 -30.80
CA PRO A 76 -36.50 2.21 -29.95
C PRO A 76 -36.88 0.82 -30.50
N LEU A 77 -36.64 0.57 -31.80
CA LEU A 77 -36.98 -0.67 -32.50
C LEU A 77 -35.93 -1.77 -32.31
N ASP A 78 -34.76 -1.45 -31.75
CA ASP A 78 -33.68 -2.41 -31.43
C ASP A 78 -33.63 -2.73 -29.90
N ASN A 79 -34.64 -2.31 -29.14
CA ASN A 79 -34.71 -2.52 -27.69
C ASN A 79 -34.91 -3.99 -27.35
N ASP A 80 -33.80 -4.71 -27.22
CA ASP A 80 -33.77 -5.98 -26.51
C ASP A 80 -34.18 -5.74 -25.05
N ALA A 81 -35.05 -6.58 -24.51
CA ALA A 81 -35.58 -6.43 -23.14
C ALA A 81 -34.46 -6.40 -22.08
N ASP A 82 -33.28 -6.92 -22.43
CA ASP A 82 -32.10 -7.01 -21.58
C ASP A 82 -31.28 -5.71 -21.49
N GLN A 83 -31.56 -4.69 -22.32
CA GLN A 83 -30.79 -3.43 -22.36
C GLN A 83 -31.38 -2.30 -21.50
N THR A 84 -32.60 -2.48 -20.99
CA THR A 84 -33.26 -1.49 -20.14
C THR A 84 -33.87 -2.13 -18.89
N LYS A 85 -33.85 -1.42 -17.76
CA LYS A 85 -34.51 -1.83 -16.51
C LYS A 85 -35.12 -0.61 -15.87
N TYR A 86 -36.37 -0.71 -15.42
CA TYR A 86 -37.15 0.43 -14.92
C TYR A 86 -37.29 1.58 -15.95
N GLY A 87 -37.19 1.28 -17.25
CA GLY A 87 -37.15 2.30 -18.31
C GLY A 87 -35.81 3.07 -18.40
N LEU A 88 -34.80 2.68 -17.61
CA LEU A 88 -33.47 3.26 -17.64
C LEU A 88 -32.52 2.39 -18.49
N PRO A 89 -31.60 3.00 -19.25
CA PRO A 89 -30.58 2.26 -19.97
C PRO A 89 -29.60 1.59 -19.00
N ILE A 90 -29.26 0.33 -19.28
CA ILE A 90 -28.24 -0.43 -18.54
C ILE A 90 -26.91 -0.36 -19.29
N ILE A 91 -25.84 0.00 -18.57
CA ILE A 91 -24.47 -0.02 -19.09
C ILE A 91 -23.68 -1.06 -18.30
N PRO A 92 -23.26 -2.16 -18.94
CA PRO A 92 -22.39 -3.13 -18.29
C PRO A 92 -20.99 -2.53 -18.06
N VAL A 93 -20.44 -2.80 -16.88
CA VAL A 93 -19.07 -2.44 -16.49
C VAL A 93 -18.32 -3.69 -16.03
N SER A 94 -16.99 -3.70 -16.16
CA SER A 94 -16.17 -4.88 -15.81
C SER A 94 -15.83 -4.93 -14.32
N GLU A 95 -15.98 -3.81 -13.63
CA GLU A 95 -15.65 -3.59 -12.24
C GLU A 95 -16.66 -4.31 -11.34
N LYS A 96 -16.17 -4.86 -10.24
CA LYS A 96 -17.02 -5.42 -9.19
C LYS A 96 -17.74 -4.30 -8.44
N SER A 97 -18.88 -4.63 -7.85
CA SER A 97 -19.68 -3.77 -6.98
C SER A 97 -18.87 -2.98 -5.95
N ILE A 98 -17.92 -3.62 -5.27
CA ILE A 98 -17.06 -2.96 -4.28
C ILE A 98 -16.21 -1.83 -4.89
N VAL A 99 -15.66 -2.01 -6.09
CA VAL A 99 -14.83 -1.01 -6.77
C VAL A 99 -15.70 0.14 -7.27
N LEU A 100 -16.83 -0.21 -7.91
CA LEU A 100 -17.73 0.79 -8.47
C LEU A 100 -18.36 1.66 -7.37
N THR A 101 -18.72 1.07 -6.22
CA THR A 101 -19.21 1.79 -5.04
C THR A 101 -18.24 2.91 -4.66
N LYS A 102 -16.94 2.61 -4.48
CA LYS A 102 -15.94 3.60 -4.07
C LYS A 102 -15.73 4.66 -5.15
N LEU A 103 -15.67 4.24 -6.42
CA LEU A 103 -15.49 5.16 -7.54
C LEU A 103 -16.63 6.17 -7.63
N LEU A 104 -17.88 5.70 -7.58
CA LEU A 104 -19.07 6.57 -7.64
C LEU A 104 -19.21 7.45 -6.39
N SER A 105 -18.77 6.98 -5.22
CA SER A 105 -18.69 7.83 -4.01
C SER A 105 -17.81 9.06 -4.23
N PHE A 106 -16.73 8.98 -5.02
CA PHE A 106 -15.92 10.16 -5.36
C PHE A 106 -16.60 11.11 -6.36
N CYS A 107 -17.59 10.62 -7.13
CA CYS A 107 -18.28 11.41 -8.15
C CYS A 107 -19.54 12.10 -7.63
N SER A 108 -20.10 11.67 -6.50
CA SER A 108 -21.34 12.23 -6.00
C SER A 108 -21.13 13.43 -5.09
N PRO A 109 -21.79 14.58 -5.36
CA PRO A 109 -21.74 15.74 -4.48
C PRO A 109 -22.75 15.67 -3.32
N VAL A 110 -23.71 14.71 -3.35
CA VAL A 110 -24.95 14.77 -2.55
C VAL A 110 -24.90 13.90 -1.29
N TYR A 111 -23.78 13.26 -0.99
CA TYR A 111 -23.78 12.26 0.06
C TYR A 111 -22.92 12.74 1.23
N ASP A 112 -23.54 12.84 2.40
CA ASP A 112 -22.93 12.70 3.73
C ASP A 112 -22.29 11.30 3.90
N THR A 113 -21.75 10.72 2.82
CA THR A 113 -20.88 9.56 2.88
C THR A 113 -19.51 10.10 3.21
N ASP A 114 -18.98 9.72 4.37
CA ASP A 114 -17.59 9.88 4.71
C ASP A 114 -16.71 9.50 3.50
N VAL A 115 -15.56 10.17 3.38
CA VAL A 115 -14.53 9.86 2.38
C VAL A 115 -14.40 8.33 2.28
N PRO A 116 -14.60 7.73 1.08
CA PRO A 116 -14.79 6.29 0.98
C PRO A 116 -13.59 5.57 1.58
N ALA A 117 -13.85 4.70 2.56
CA ALA A 117 -12.80 3.92 3.18
C ALA A 117 -12.11 3.06 2.09
N LEU A 118 -10.78 3.17 2.02
CA LEU A 118 -9.94 2.33 1.17
C LEU A 118 -9.28 1.29 2.07
N GLU A 119 -9.82 0.08 2.10
CA GLU A 119 -9.52 -0.93 3.12
C GLU A 119 -8.07 -1.41 3.05
N ASN A 120 -7.58 -1.65 1.84
CA ASN A 120 -6.22 -2.12 1.55
C ASN A 120 -5.74 -1.58 0.19
N LEU A 121 -4.47 -1.82 -0.13
CA LEU A 121 -3.87 -1.33 -1.38
C LEU A 121 -4.36 -2.10 -2.62
N ASP A 122 -4.92 -3.30 -2.49
CA ASP A 122 -5.49 -4.05 -3.62
C ASP A 122 -6.78 -3.41 -4.13
N ILE A 123 -7.64 -2.97 -3.19
CA ILE A 123 -8.82 -2.16 -3.49
C ILE A 123 -8.40 -0.81 -4.07
N VAL A 124 -7.36 -0.17 -3.51
CA VAL A 124 -6.82 1.08 -4.08
C VAL A 124 -6.42 0.89 -5.54
N MET A 125 -5.63 -0.13 -5.86
CA MET A 125 -5.20 -0.41 -7.22
C MET A 125 -6.39 -0.66 -8.15
N SER A 126 -7.38 -1.44 -7.70
CA SER A 126 -8.59 -1.70 -8.49
C SER A 126 -9.40 -0.43 -8.78
N VAL A 127 -9.52 0.48 -7.81
CA VAL A 127 -10.22 1.77 -8.00
C VAL A 127 -9.40 2.72 -8.85
N LEU A 128 -8.08 2.73 -8.71
CA LEU A 128 -7.16 3.51 -9.54
C LEU A 128 -7.19 3.07 -11.01
N ASP A 129 -7.18 1.76 -11.27
CA ASP A 129 -7.30 1.20 -12.62
C ASP A 129 -8.67 1.55 -13.25
N ALA A 130 -9.75 1.49 -12.47
CA ALA A 130 -11.07 1.94 -12.91
C ALA A 130 -11.10 3.45 -13.18
N ALA A 131 -10.47 4.26 -12.33
CA ALA A 131 -10.38 5.70 -12.51
C ALA A 131 -9.59 6.05 -13.79
N ASP A 132 -8.49 5.34 -14.07
CA ASP A 132 -7.73 5.51 -15.31
C ASP A 132 -8.55 5.09 -16.53
N LYS A 133 -9.23 3.92 -16.47
CA LYS A 133 -10.11 3.40 -17.53
C LYS A 133 -11.22 4.39 -17.90
N TYR A 134 -11.81 5.05 -16.91
CA TYR A 134 -12.87 6.03 -17.10
C TYR A 134 -12.36 7.47 -17.20
N ASP A 135 -11.06 7.70 -17.35
CA ASP A 135 -10.43 9.02 -17.46
C ASP A 135 -10.80 9.99 -16.30
N MET A 136 -11.00 9.45 -15.10
CA MET A 136 -11.35 10.19 -13.88
C MET A 136 -10.10 10.70 -13.13
N LYS A 137 -9.29 11.53 -13.80
CA LYS A 137 -7.98 11.99 -13.29
C LYS A 137 -8.01 12.63 -11.90
N ARG A 138 -9.10 13.33 -11.56
CA ARG A 138 -9.27 13.97 -10.24
C ARG A 138 -9.40 12.94 -9.12
N VAL A 139 -10.12 11.85 -9.38
CA VAL A 139 -10.31 10.74 -8.44
C VAL A 139 -8.97 10.07 -8.17
N GLY A 140 -8.20 9.75 -9.23
CA GLY A 140 -6.86 9.17 -9.09
C GLY A 140 -5.93 10.03 -8.21
N LYS A 141 -5.87 11.35 -8.45
CA LYS A 141 -5.07 12.28 -7.63
C LYS A 141 -5.50 12.29 -6.15
N PHE A 142 -6.79 12.16 -5.87
CA PHE A 142 -7.29 12.15 -4.50
C PHE A 142 -6.92 10.85 -3.78
N ILE A 143 -7.10 9.71 -4.46
CA ILE A 143 -6.75 8.38 -3.92
C ILE A 143 -5.25 8.28 -3.61
N VAL A 144 -4.39 8.80 -4.49
CA VAL A 144 -2.94 8.80 -4.27
C VAL A 144 -2.54 9.63 -3.03
N LYS A 145 -3.29 10.69 -2.72
CA LYS A 145 -3.12 11.41 -1.43
C LYS A 145 -3.56 10.55 -0.25
N MET A 146 -4.67 9.84 -0.36
CA MET A 146 -5.21 9.02 0.74
C MET A 146 -4.27 7.87 1.14
N ILE A 147 -3.50 7.30 0.22
CA ILE A 147 -2.56 6.23 0.55
C ILE A 147 -1.34 6.69 1.35
N THR A 148 -1.20 8.00 1.59
CA THR A 148 -0.21 8.54 2.53
C THR A 148 -0.65 8.47 4.00
N ALA A 149 -1.83 7.91 4.29
CA ALA A 149 -2.23 7.65 5.67
C ALA A 149 -1.23 6.68 6.36
N PRO A 150 -0.89 6.89 7.65
CA PRO A 150 0.11 6.09 8.36
C PRO A 150 -0.11 4.57 8.26
N ARG A 151 -1.37 4.10 8.30
CA ARG A 151 -1.73 2.68 8.14
C ARG A 151 -1.19 2.01 6.88
N PHE A 152 -0.99 2.77 5.80
CA PHE A 152 -0.42 2.26 4.55
C PHE A 152 1.09 2.43 4.52
N LEU A 153 1.58 3.62 4.88
CA LEU A 153 3.01 3.93 4.86
C LEU A 153 3.82 3.10 5.86
N GLU A 154 3.28 2.81 7.04
CA GLU A 154 3.96 2.01 8.04
C GLU A 154 4.01 0.53 7.67
N LYS A 155 2.98 0.05 6.96
CA LYS A 155 2.79 -1.38 6.65
C LYS A 155 3.40 -1.77 5.31
N GLU A 156 3.18 -0.97 4.27
CA GLU A 156 3.48 -1.32 2.87
C GLU A 156 4.09 -0.13 2.09
N PRO A 157 5.17 0.53 2.60
CA PRO A 157 5.69 1.76 2.00
C PRO A 157 6.23 1.57 0.58
N LEU A 158 6.75 0.39 0.23
CA LEU A 158 7.24 0.11 -1.13
C LEU A 158 6.09 0.14 -2.15
N ARG A 159 4.92 -0.40 -1.80
CA ARG A 159 3.73 -0.33 -2.64
C ARG A 159 3.26 1.10 -2.79
N VAL A 160 3.18 1.85 -1.68
CA VAL A 160 2.80 3.27 -1.71
C VAL A 160 3.77 4.08 -2.58
N PHE A 161 5.08 3.82 -2.47
CA PHE A 161 6.10 4.45 -3.31
C PHE A 161 5.86 4.17 -4.79
N ALA A 162 5.65 2.91 -5.16
CA ALA A 162 5.41 2.52 -6.55
C ALA A 162 4.13 3.14 -7.13
N ILE A 163 3.04 3.16 -6.35
CA ILE A 163 1.78 3.81 -6.73
C ILE A 163 1.98 5.33 -6.91
N ALA A 164 2.63 5.99 -5.95
CA ALA A 164 2.89 7.43 -6.04
C ALA A 164 3.77 7.79 -7.25
N CYS A 165 4.75 6.96 -7.57
CA CYS A 165 5.57 7.09 -8.78
C CYS A 165 4.74 6.92 -10.07
N ARG A 166 3.90 5.87 -10.16
CA ARG A 166 3.00 5.65 -11.32
C ARG A 166 2.15 6.89 -11.60
N TYR A 167 1.66 7.53 -10.55
CA TYR A 167 0.81 8.73 -10.64
C TYR A 167 1.57 10.06 -10.67
N ARG A 168 2.91 10.03 -10.72
CA ARG A 168 3.78 11.21 -10.76
C ARG A 168 3.52 12.18 -9.59
N ALA A 169 3.21 11.62 -8.43
CA ALA A 169 2.83 12.34 -7.23
C ALA A 169 4.08 12.54 -6.36
N GLU A 170 4.77 13.67 -6.56
CA GLU A 170 6.11 13.91 -6.00
C GLU A 170 6.11 13.92 -4.47
N ALA A 171 5.20 14.64 -3.83
CA ALA A 171 5.15 14.76 -2.38
C ALA A 171 4.90 13.40 -1.71
N GLU A 172 3.99 12.62 -2.28
CA GLU A 172 3.60 11.28 -1.83
C GLU A 172 4.74 10.28 -2.07
N THR A 173 5.45 10.39 -3.18
CA THR A 173 6.65 9.59 -3.50
C THR A 173 7.75 9.83 -2.49
N VAL A 174 8.06 11.10 -2.17
CA VAL A 174 9.06 11.47 -1.17
C VAL A 174 8.64 10.95 0.21
N MET A 175 7.36 11.08 0.57
CA MET A 175 6.86 10.58 1.85
C MET A 175 7.06 9.06 1.97
N ALA A 176 6.63 8.29 0.97
CA ALA A 176 6.82 6.84 0.95
C ALA A 176 8.31 6.44 0.98
N ALA A 177 9.17 7.16 0.26
CA ALA A 177 10.61 6.93 0.28
C ALA A 177 11.24 7.17 1.67
N ARG A 178 10.74 8.14 2.45
CA ARG A 178 11.18 8.32 3.84
C ARG A 178 10.77 7.15 4.72
N TYR A 179 9.56 6.62 4.56
CA TYR A 179 9.12 5.43 5.31
C TYR A 179 9.91 4.17 4.93
N MET A 180 10.42 4.09 3.70
CA MET A 180 11.33 3.01 3.29
C MET A 180 12.65 2.99 4.09
N LEU A 181 13.07 4.10 4.72
CA LEU A 181 14.29 4.13 5.54
C LEU A 181 14.18 3.31 6.83
N ARG A 182 12.96 2.93 7.24
CA ARG A 182 12.69 2.02 8.37
C ARG A 182 13.13 0.58 8.07
N PHE A 183 13.37 0.27 6.80
CA PHE A 183 13.75 -1.05 6.30
C PHE A 183 15.14 -0.98 5.68
N ALA A 184 15.83 -2.12 5.67
CA ALA A 184 16.98 -2.24 4.79
C ALA A 184 16.49 -2.29 3.34
N ILE A 185 17.26 -1.76 2.39
CA ILE A 185 16.80 -1.62 1.00
C ILE A 185 16.46 -2.97 0.33
N TRP A 186 16.96 -4.08 0.85
CA TRP A 186 16.72 -5.44 0.35
C TRP A 186 15.65 -6.23 1.14
N GLU A 187 15.10 -5.67 2.21
CA GLU A 187 14.12 -6.36 3.06
C GLU A 187 12.74 -6.49 2.43
N PRO A 188 12.17 -5.43 1.83
CA PRO A 188 10.84 -5.54 1.23
C PRO A 188 10.83 -6.53 0.07
N ALA A 189 9.85 -7.43 0.08
CA ALA A 189 9.64 -8.35 -1.01
C ALA A 189 9.18 -7.62 -2.28
N TYR A 190 9.28 -8.30 -3.42
CA TYR A 190 8.66 -7.85 -4.66
C TYR A 190 7.16 -7.60 -4.46
N VAL A 191 6.68 -6.51 -5.05
CA VAL A 191 5.27 -6.13 -5.09
C VAL A 191 4.90 -5.79 -6.53
N ALA A 192 3.68 -6.17 -6.95
CA ALA A 192 3.24 -6.04 -8.33
C ALA A 192 3.28 -4.60 -8.84
N GLU A 193 3.13 -3.61 -7.95
CA GLU A 193 3.13 -2.21 -8.33
C GLU A 193 4.47 -1.72 -8.89
N LEU A 194 5.57 -2.44 -8.62
CA LEU A 194 6.87 -2.15 -9.20
C LEU A 194 6.90 -2.30 -10.73
N ASP A 195 6.00 -3.11 -11.29
CA ASP A 195 5.91 -3.29 -12.75
C ASP A 195 5.40 -2.04 -13.46
N PHE A 196 4.79 -1.10 -12.72
CA PHE A 196 4.28 0.15 -13.26
C PHE A 196 5.26 1.33 -13.15
N ILE A 197 6.46 1.10 -12.62
CA ILE A 197 7.50 2.13 -12.50
C ILE A 197 8.72 1.77 -13.33
N SER A 198 9.51 2.77 -13.71
CA SER A 198 10.74 2.49 -14.43
C SER A 198 11.82 1.97 -13.47
N GLY A 199 12.78 1.19 -13.99
CA GLY A 199 13.99 0.85 -13.23
C GLY A 199 14.76 2.09 -12.76
N SER A 200 14.63 3.23 -13.46
CA SER A 200 15.18 4.51 -13.03
C SER A 200 14.52 5.05 -11.76
N ASP A 201 13.20 4.92 -11.62
CA ASP A 201 12.47 5.36 -10.43
C ASP A 201 12.91 4.57 -9.20
N TYR A 202 12.99 3.24 -9.33
CA TYR A 202 13.50 2.38 -8.28
C TYR A 202 14.99 2.64 -7.97
N GLN A 203 15.83 2.85 -8.98
CA GLN A 203 17.24 3.18 -8.76
C GLN A 203 17.43 4.49 -7.99
N ARG A 204 16.55 5.48 -8.18
CA ARG A 204 16.58 6.73 -7.41
C ARG A 204 16.24 6.49 -5.93
N LEU A 205 15.28 5.62 -5.63
CA LEU A 205 15.00 5.18 -4.26
C LEU A 205 16.22 4.50 -3.61
N VAL A 206 16.86 3.56 -4.32
CA VAL A 206 18.06 2.87 -3.82
C VAL A 206 19.20 3.84 -3.54
N LYS A 207 19.47 4.78 -4.47
CA LYS A 207 20.50 5.82 -4.28
C LYS A 207 20.16 6.77 -3.13
N TYR A 208 18.90 7.16 -3.00
CA TYR A 208 18.42 7.98 -1.89
C TYR A 208 18.65 7.28 -0.55
N HIS A 209 18.25 6.01 -0.44
CA HIS A 209 18.45 5.19 0.77
C HIS A 209 19.95 5.10 1.13
N ALA A 210 20.81 4.78 0.17
CA ALA A 210 22.25 4.71 0.38
C ALA A 210 22.86 6.05 0.84
N ARG A 211 22.41 7.18 0.28
CA ARG A 211 22.85 8.52 0.69
C ARG A 211 22.40 8.84 2.13
N CYS A 212 21.16 8.48 2.50
CA CYS A 212 20.68 8.63 3.87
C CYS A 212 21.53 7.81 4.85
N GLY A 213 21.81 6.55 4.53
CA GLY A 213 22.67 5.70 5.34
C GLY A 213 24.08 6.27 5.51
N GLN A 214 24.71 6.74 4.43
CA GLN A 214 26.03 7.40 4.50
C GLN A 214 26.01 8.65 5.37
N ALA A 215 24.95 9.46 5.28
CA ALA A 215 24.80 10.70 6.04
C ALA A 215 24.76 10.46 7.55
N MET A 216 24.37 9.27 8.03
CA MET A 216 24.38 8.92 9.46
C MET A 216 25.77 8.99 10.10
N THR A 217 26.83 8.97 9.30
CA THR A 217 28.21 9.20 9.79
C THR A 217 28.40 10.58 10.41
N GLN A 218 27.55 11.56 10.04
CA GLN A 218 27.59 12.92 10.62
C GLN A 218 27.28 12.93 12.12
N LEU A 219 26.56 11.91 12.63
CA LEU A 219 26.23 11.75 14.04
C LEU A 219 27.49 11.70 14.95
N ILE A 220 28.65 11.31 14.40
CA ILE A 220 29.94 11.30 15.10
C ILE A 220 30.24 12.65 15.75
N ARG A 221 29.86 13.75 15.09
CA ARG A 221 30.10 15.12 15.55
C ARG A 221 29.20 15.53 16.71
N LEU A 222 28.10 14.81 16.93
CA LEU A 222 27.06 15.13 17.91
C LEU A 222 27.20 14.33 19.21
N TRP A 223 28.09 13.34 19.26
CA TRP A 223 28.24 12.48 20.44
C TRP A 223 28.59 13.23 21.73
N SER A 224 29.29 14.37 21.65
CA SER A 224 29.56 15.21 22.82
C SER A 224 28.30 15.86 23.40
N THR A 225 27.31 16.10 22.56
CA THR A 225 26.02 16.73 22.90
C THR A 225 25.01 15.70 23.43
N PHE A 226 25.15 14.44 23.02
CA PHE A 226 24.30 13.32 23.45
C PHE A 226 25.14 12.29 24.23
N PRO A 227 25.63 12.62 25.44
CA PRO A 227 26.42 11.68 26.22
C PRO A 227 25.57 10.47 26.60
N LEU A 228 26.12 9.27 26.42
CA LEU A 228 25.43 8.07 26.86
C LEU A 228 25.23 8.10 28.38
N PRO A 229 24.04 7.71 28.87
CA PRO A 229 23.86 7.49 30.29
C PRO A 229 24.86 6.43 30.76
N PRO A 230 25.39 6.56 31.99
CA PRO A 230 26.34 5.59 32.54
C PRO A 230 25.81 4.15 32.39
N LEU A 231 26.56 3.34 31.64
CA LEU A 231 26.25 1.92 31.39
C LEU A 231 26.77 1.02 32.52
N ASP A 232 27.09 1.60 33.67
CA ASP A 232 27.67 0.93 34.82
C ASP A 232 26.62 0.12 35.58
N CYS A 233 26.98 -1.11 35.92
CA CYS A 233 26.16 -1.98 36.73
C CYS A 233 26.93 -2.38 37.98
N LYS A 234 26.40 -1.96 39.13
CA LYS A 234 26.96 -2.26 40.47
C LYS A 234 27.11 -3.76 40.74
N PHE A 235 26.30 -4.60 40.08
CA PHE A 235 26.32 -6.05 40.28
C PHE A 235 27.31 -6.80 39.38
N CYS A 236 27.69 -6.24 38.23
CA CYS A 236 28.34 -7.04 37.20
C CYS A 236 29.87 -7.08 37.29
N ARG A 237 30.54 -6.32 38.19
CA ARG A 237 32.02 -6.24 38.28
C ARG A 237 32.72 -6.19 36.90
N LYS A 238 32.24 -5.33 35.99
CA LYS A 238 32.72 -5.22 34.60
C LYS A 238 32.41 -6.41 33.65
N LYS A 239 31.52 -7.33 34.02
CA LYS A 239 31.08 -8.49 33.20
C LYS A 239 29.75 -8.28 32.45
N GLY A 240 29.10 -7.13 32.64
CA GLY A 240 27.86 -6.70 31.97
C GLY A 240 28.11 -5.48 31.06
N LEU A 241 27.09 -4.66 30.76
CA LEU A 241 27.13 -3.47 29.88
C LEU A 241 28.43 -2.64 29.93
N SER A 242 29.03 -2.53 31.11
CA SER A 242 30.41 -2.10 31.36
C SER A 242 31.54 -2.69 30.47
N ARG A 243 31.33 -3.78 29.72
CA ARG A 243 32.29 -4.32 28.73
C ARG A 243 32.22 -3.58 27.40
N LEU A 244 31.05 -3.03 27.06
CA LEU A 244 30.88 -2.27 25.84
C LEU A 244 31.52 -0.90 26.05
N SER A 245 32.54 -0.58 25.26
CA SER A 245 33.13 0.75 25.33
C SER A 245 32.14 1.78 24.74
N LEU A 246 32.28 3.04 25.16
CA LEU A 246 31.49 4.15 24.60
C LEU A 246 31.59 4.18 23.07
N LYS A 247 32.81 4.00 22.56
CA LYS A 247 33.11 3.96 21.14
C LYS A 247 32.39 2.80 20.44
N ASP A 248 32.46 1.59 21.02
CA ASP A 248 31.79 0.43 20.43
C ASP A 248 30.29 0.65 20.33
N TYR A 249 29.66 1.23 21.36
CA TYR A 249 28.25 1.56 21.31
C TYR A 249 27.93 2.52 20.17
N GLN A 250 28.67 3.63 20.08
CA GLN A 250 28.48 4.66 19.07
C GLN A 250 28.65 4.11 17.64
N ASP A 251 29.68 3.30 17.42
CA ASP A 251 29.94 2.63 16.14
C ASP A 251 28.76 1.70 15.77
N ASN A 252 28.22 0.94 16.73
CA ASN A 252 27.06 0.06 16.50
C ASN A 252 25.76 0.82 16.18
N VAL A 253 25.57 2.01 16.77
CA VAL A 253 24.43 2.88 16.40
C VAL A 253 24.57 3.35 14.97
N ILE A 254 25.75 3.83 14.57
CA ILE A 254 25.99 4.31 13.20
C ILE A 254 25.84 3.17 12.19
N ASP A 255 26.38 1.98 12.49
CA ASP A 255 26.26 0.82 11.61
C ASP A 255 24.80 0.38 11.43
N ALA A 256 24.00 0.41 12.50
CA ALA A 256 22.57 0.10 12.42
C ALA A 256 21.81 1.15 11.57
N LEU A 257 22.05 2.44 11.83
CA LEU A 257 21.42 3.54 11.09
C LEU A 257 21.89 3.60 9.62
N ARG A 258 23.09 3.12 9.30
CA ARG A 258 23.55 2.98 7.91
C ARG A 258 22.72 1.98 7.11
N ILE A 259 22.28 0.90 7.76
CA ILE A 259 21.46 -0.15 7.12
C ILE A 259 20.00 0.27 7.06
N ARG A 260 19.48 0.85 8.14
CA ARG A 260 18.09 1.32 8.26
C ARG A 260 18.10 2.76 8.81
N PRO A 261 18.15 3.80 7.94
CA PRO A 261 18.29 5.20 8.34
C PRO A 261 17.04 5.77 9.01
N CYS A 262 16.68 5.26 10.17
CA CYS A 262 15.53 5.67 10.96
C CYS A 262 15.81 5.39 12.43
N VAL A 263 15.38 6.28 13.32
CA VAL A 263 15.58 6.09 14.77
C VAL A 263 14.85 4.85 15.31
N ASP A 264 13.73 4.45 14.69
CA ASP A 264 12.99 3.22 15.01
C ASP A 264 13.90 1.97 14.95
N THR A 265 14.96 2.00 14.14
CA THR A 265 15.96 0.94 14.05
C THR A 265 16.61 0.64 15.39
N LEU A 266 16.83 1.68 16.21
CA LEU A 266 17.43 1.56 17.55
C LEU A 266 16.42 1.10 18.61
N LEU A 267 15.12 1.10 18.27
CA LEU A 267 14.03 0.59 19.09
C LEU A 267 13.66 -0.86 18.73
N ASN A 268 14.19 -1.39 17.62
CA ASN A 268 13.96 -2.76 17.20
C ASN A 268 14.56 -3.74 18.20
N GLN A 269 13.75 -4.72 18.63
CA GLN A 269 14.13 -5.76 19.57
C GLN A 269 15.35 -6.57 19.12
N GLU A 270 15.51 -6.84 17.81
CA GLU A 270 16.68 -7.56 17.29
C GLU A 270 17.99 -6.81 17.53
N TRP A 271 17.96 -5.48 17.32
CA TRP A 271 19.12 -4.62 17.56
C TRP A 271 19.41 -4.51 19.05
N ILE A 272 18.37 -4.28 19.86
CA ILE A 272 18.48 -4.24 21.33
C ILE A 272 19.09 -5.56 21.84
N ASP A 273 18.57 -6.72 21.43
CA ASP A 273 19.08 -8.03 21.83
C ASP A 273 20.52 -8.25 21.40
N SER A 274 20.90 -7.78 20.21
CA SER A 274 22.29 -7.78 19.74
C SER A 274 23.19 -6.98 20.69
N MET A 275 22.77 -5.78 21.07
CA MET A 275 23.50 -4.92 22.01
C MET A 275 23.59 -5.54 23.41
N VAL A 276 22.49 -6.14 23.90
CA VAL A 276 22.45 -6.84 25.18
C VAL A 276 23.35 -8.08 25.18
N ARG A 277 23.41 -8.84 24.08
CA ARG A 277 24.33 -9.97 23.94
C ARG A 277 25.80 -9.51 23.99
N LYS A 278 26.14 -8.43 23.28
CA LYS A 278 27.49 -7.82 23.28
C LYS A 278 27.87 -7.30 24.67
N ALA A 279 26.90 -6.79 25.42
CA ALA A 279 27.08 -6.32 26.79
C ALA A 279 27.40 -7.43 27.81
N GLY A 280 27.18 -8.71 27.52
CA GLY A 280 27.62 -9.83 28.37
C GLY A 280 26.49 -10.60 29.09
N SER A 281 26.85 -11.36 30.13
CA SER A 281 25.96 -12.37 30.76
C SER A 281 25.27 -11.92 32.04
N CYS A 282 25.44 -10.67 32.48
CA CYS A 282 24.81 -10.18 33.71
C CYS A 282 23.29 -10.00 33.55
N LEU A 283 22.50 -10.75 34.33
CA LEU A 283 21.04 -10.69 34.32
C LEU A 283 20.48 -9.27 34.55
N SER A 284 20.96 -8.56 35.57
CA SER A 284 20.52 -7.17 35.86
C SER A 284 20.82 -6.17 34.73
N CYS A 285 21.87 -6.41 33.93
CA CYS A 285 22.13 -5.61 32.73
C CYS A 285 21.16 -5.98 31.61
N ARG A 286 20.87 -7.27 31.42
CA ARG A 286 19.92 -7.74 30.40
C ARG A 286 18.52 -7.19 30.63
N ASP A 287 18.08 -7.10 31.88
CA ASP A 287 16.75 -6.61 32.22
C ASP A 287 16.63 -5.09 32.05
N ARG A 288 17.68 -4.33 32.37
CA ARG A 288 17.64 -2.84 32.36
C ARG A 288 18.11 -2.21 31.05
N ALA A 289 18.97 -2.89 30.30
CA ALA A 289 19.54 -2.35 29.06
C ALA A 289 18.47 -1.95 28.04
N PRO A 290 17.44 -2.77 27.72
CA PRO A 290 16.44 -2.41 26.73
C PRO A 290 15.78 -1.06 27.01
N SER A 291 15.33 -0.84 28.25
CA SER A 291 14.68 0.41 28.64
C SER A 291 15.62 1.62 28.52
N ARG A 292 16.90 1.47 28.88
CA ARG A 292 17.88 2.55 28.83
C ARG A 292 18.30 2.89 27.40
N LEU A 293 18.46 1.87 26.55
CA LEU A 293 18.77 2.05 25.14
C LEU A 293 17.60 2.70 24.41
N ALA A 294 16.36 2.30 24.72
CA ALA A 294 15.17 2.91 24.15
C ALA A 294 14.99 4.38 24.57
N GLU A 295 15.32 4.72 25.83
CA GLU A 295 15.30 6.10 26.31
C GLU A 295 16.34 6.96 25.55
N TYR A 296 17.56 6.47 25.43
CA TYR A 296 18.63 7.18 24.70
C TYR A 296 18.36 7.28 23.19
N ALA A 297 17.74 6.26 22.58
CA ALA A 297 17.34 6.31 21.18
C ALA A 297 16.37 7.48 20.91
N LYS A 298 15.51 7.85 21.86
CA LYS A 298 14.63 9.01 21.72
C LYS A 298 15.39 10.33 21.63
N ASP A 299 16.49 10.47 22.37
CA ASP A 299 17.35 11.65 22.30
C ASP A 299 18.03 11.80 20.93
N LEU A 300 18.21 10.68 20.22
CA LEU A 300 18.76 10.66 18.86
C LEU A 300 17.71 10.88 17.76
N ALA A 301 16.42 10.95 18.07
CA ALA A 301 15.37 11.09 17.05
C ALA A 301 15.51 12.38 16.25
N THR A 302 15.59 13.53 16.94
CA THR A 302 15.76 14.85 16.31
C THR A 302 17.01 14.95 15.43
N PRO A 303 18.23 14.64 15.93
CA PRO A 303 19.43 14.77 15.08
C PRO A 303 19.43 13.80 13.89
N VAL A 304 18.86 12.59 14.03
CA VAL A 304 18.72 11.65 12.90
C VAL A 304 17.77 12.21 11.85
N ASP A 305 16.61 12.74 12.25
CA ASP A 305 15.64 13.34 11.34
C ASP A 305 16.18 14.59 10.64
N GLU A 306 16.92 15.44 11.35
CA GLU A 306 17.59 16.62 10.78
C GLU A 306 18.58 16.21 9.68
N ILE A 307 19.47 15.27 9.97
CA ILE A 307 20.45 14.76 8.98
C ILE A 307 19.74 14.18 7.74
N ILE A 308 18.66 13.41 7.93
CA ILE A 308 17.89 12.82 6.83
C ILE A 308 17.18 13.91 6.01
N SER A 309 16.68 14.96 6.65
CA SER A 309 15.92 16.03 5.98
C SER A 309 16.76 16.83 4.98
N GLU A 310 18.08 16.87 5.17
CA GLU A 310 19.02 17.49 4.23
C GLU A 310 19.19 16.67 2.93
N ILE A 311 18.90 15.37 2.98
CA ILE A 311 19.04 14.48 1.84
C ILE A 311 17.76 14.52 1.00
N ARG A 312 17.89 15.01 -0.23
CA ARG A 312 16.78 15.07 -1.18
C ARG A 312 16.71 13.82 -2.05
N LEU A 313 15.51 13.27 -2.18
CA LEU A 313 15.17 12.33 -3.24
C LEU A 313 15.03 13.13 -4.54
N GLU A 314 15.79 12.74 -5.57
CA GLU A 314 15.63 13.33 -6.90
C GLU A 314 14.43 12.69 -7.58
N VAL A 315 13.27 13.32 -7.51
CA VAL A 315 12.09 12.87 -8.25
C VAL A 315 12.06 13.60 -9.60
N LYS A 316 12.18 12.86 -10.69
CA LYS A 316 12.12 13.40 -12.06
C LYS A 316 11.12 12.58 -12.87
N PHE A 317 9.88 13.04 -12.90
CA PHE A 317 8.86 12.50 -13.80
C PHE A 317 8.98 13.21 -15.14
N TYR A 318 9.44 12.48 -16.16
CA TYR A 318 9.52 12.95 -17.55
C TYR A 318 8.21 12.68 -18.31
#